data_AF-A0A955TSN5-F1
#
_entry.id   AF-A0A955TSN5-F1
#
_cell.length_a   1.000
_cell.length_b   1.000
_cell.length_c   1.000
_cell.angle_alpha   90.00
_cell.angle_beta   90.00
_cell.angle_gamma   90.00
#
_symmetry.space_group_name_H-M   'P 1'
#
loop_
_entity.id
_entity.type
_entity.pdbx_description
1 polymer ?
#
loop_
_entity_poly.entity_id
_entity_poly.type
_entity_poly.pdbx_seq_one_letter_code
_entity_poly.pdbx_strand_id
1 'polypeptide(L)'
;MDLPQDIPTCRDNIDRLDDEILKLLNERSQYVIQIGHLKRQQDASAHLHTPGREVAIVERLMRQNPGPFPSEAIRPVYREIMSASLSLEGTQTIAYLGPPATFTHLAAMRKFGESAEYIPVNSIKDVFDEVERGRMRFGVVPIENSTEGVVNHTLDLFVDSPLLIYGEVMMEISHHFLSKASKLEDVKVVYSHPHAIAQCRNWLETNLPAVPIAEEPS
;
A
#
# COMPACT_ATOMS: atom_id res chain seq x y z
N MET A 1 32.61 16.59 -6.55
CA MET A 1 33.40 15.38 -6.24
C MET A 1 33.61 14.69 -7.57
N ASP A 2 34.86 14.43 -7.96
CA ASP A 2 35.11 13.77 -9.24
C ASP A 2 34.74 12.29 -9.12
N LEU A 3 33.82 11.84 -9.96
CA LEU A 3 33.37 10.45 -9.98
C LEU A 3 34.42 9.58 -10.69
N PRO A 4 34.65 8.34 -10.21
CA PRO A 4 35.49 7.38 -10.92
C PRO A 4 35.01 7.18 -12.37
N GLN A 5 35.95 6.95 -13.28
CA GLN A 5 35.65 6.78 -14.72
C GLN A 5 35.62 5.30 -15.14
N ASP A 6 35.90 4.38 -14.22
CA ASP A 6 35.86 2.94 -14.47
C ASP A 6 34.73 2.26 -13.66
N ILE A 7 34.12 1.24 -14.28
CA ILE A 7 32.98 0.52 -13.72
C ILE A 7 33.34 -0.21 -12.41
N PRO A 8 34.49 -0.92 -12.29
CA PRO A 8 34.86 -1.60 -11.05
C PRO A 8 34.91 -0.66 -9.84
N THR A 9 35.61 0.47 -9.95
CA THR A 9 35.73 1.43 -8.84
C THR A 9 34.38 2.07 -8.48
N CYS A 10 33.49 2.30 -9.46
CA CYS A 10 32.13 2.75 -9.19
C CYS A 10 31.33 1.71 -8.38
N ARG A 11 31.47 0.41 -8.67
CA ARG A 11 30.80 -0.67 -7.93
C ARG A 11 31.32 -0.79 -6.50
N ASP A 12 32.64 -0.75 -6.31
CA ASP A 12 33.22 -0.81 -4.96
C ASP A 12 32.75 0.37 -4.08
N ASN A 13 32.56 1.55 -4.69
CA ASN A 13 31.99 2.70 -3.99
C ASN A 13 30.50 2.55 -3.67
N ILE A 14 29.72 1.91 -4.55
CA ILE A 14 28.31 1.58 -4.28
C ILE A 14 28.22 0.59 -3.13
N ASP A 15 28.99 -0.51 -3.16
CA ASP A 15 28.98 -1.52 -2.11
C ASP A 15 29.33 -0.90 -0.74
N ARG A 16 30.34 -0.03 -0.69
CA ARG A 16 30.68 0.71 0.54
C ARG A 16 29.52 1.60 1.03
N LEU A 17 28.82 2.29 0.12
CA LEU A 17 27.68 3.13 0.48
C LEU A 17 26.49 2.28 0.94
N ASP A 18 26.27 1.12 0.34
CA ASP A 18 25.22 0.18 0.73
C ASP A 18 25.48 -0.40 2.14
N ASP A 19 26.74 -0.70 2.47
CA ASP A 19 27.15 -1.08 3.82
C ASP A 19 26.87 0.05 4.85
N GLU A 20 27.13 1.31 4.47
CA GLU A 20 26.82 2.48 5.30
C GLU A 20 25.31 2.67 5.47
N ILE A 21 24.53 2.49 4.41
CA ILE A 21 23.06 2.52 4.45
C ILE A 21 22.54 1.44 5.39
N LEU A 22 23.02 0.20 5.27
CA LEU A 22 22.62 -0.91 6.13
C LEU A 22 22.96 -0.61 7.60
N LYS A 23 24.14 -0.07 7.88
CA LYS A 23 24.53 0.35 9.23
C LYS A 23 23.57 1.40 9.79
N LEU A 24 23.24 2.43 9.00
CA LEU A 24 22.32 3.50 9.40
C LEU A 24 20.89 2.97 9.61
N LEU A 25 20.44 2.03 8.80
CA LEU A 25 19.14 1.37 8.97
C LEU A 25 19.06 0.57 10.28
N ASN A 26 20.13 -0.15 10.63
CA ASN A 26 20.23 -0.87 11.89
C ASN A 26 20.23 0.07 13.09
N GLU A 27 21.04 1.14 13.05
CA GLU A 27 21.07 2.16 14.11
C GLU A 27 19.70 2.83 14.28
N ARG A 28 19.05 3.22 13.17
CA ARG A 28 17.69 3.75 13.19
C ARG A 28 16.71 2.78 13.85
N SER A 29 16.83 1.48 13.55
CA SER A 29 15.94 0.44 14.09
C SER A 29 16.09 0.27 15.60
N GLN A 30 17.30 0.47 16.16
CA GLN A 30 17.51 0.47 17.61
C GLN A 30 16.71 1.59 18.30
N TYR A 31 16.67 2.79 17.71
CA TYR A 31 15.86 3.89 18.25
C TYR A 31 14.35 3.60 18.15
N VAL A 32 13.90 2.95 17.08
CA VAL A 32 12.50 2.51 16.95
C VAL A 32 12.16 1.55 18.08
N ILE A 33 12.92 0.45 18.23
CA ILE A 33 12.73 -0.53 19.32
C ILE A 33 12.70 0.16 20.69
N GLN A 34 13.63 1.09 20.95
CA GLN A 34 13.67 1.82 22.20
C GLN A 34 12.43 2.70 22.43
N ILE A 35 11.93 3.39 21.40
CA ILE A 35 10.66 4.14 21.46
C ILE A 35 9.51 3.19 21.77
N GLY A 36 9.43 2.04 21.11
CA GLY A 36 8.42 1.02 21.37
C GLY A 36 8.44 0.51 22.81
N HIS A 37 9.63 0.31 23.40
CA HIS A 37 9.78 -0.03 24.82
C HIS A 37 9.29 1.08 25.74
N LEU A 38 9.70 2.33 25.50
CA LEU A 38 9.32 3.48 26.31
C LEU A 38 7.80 3.74 26.27
N LYS A 39 7.17 3.59 25.10
CA LYS A 39 5.72 3.71 24.95
C LYS A 39 4.99 2.65 25.76
N ARG A 40 5.41 1.38 25.66
CA ARG A 40 4.80 0.27 26.42
C ARG A 40 4.96 0.40 27.92
N GLN A 41 6.03 1.03 28.41
CA GLN A 41 6.22 1.32 29.83
C GLN A 41 5.24 2.38 30.35
N GLN A 42 4.89 3.36 29.51
CA GLN A 42 3.92 4.41 29.86
C GLN A 42 2.48 3.92 29.74
N ASP A 43 2.19 3.17 28.68
CA ASP A 43 0.88 2.59 28.40
C ASP A 43 1.07 1.31 27.56
N ALA A 44 0.69 0.17 28.15
CA ALA A 44 0.81 -1.15 27.51
C ALA A 44 -0.05 -1.28 26.24
N SER A 45 -1.07 -0.44 26.10
CA SER A 45 -1.96 -0.35 24.93
C SER A 45 -1.58 0.75 23.95
N ALA A 46 -0.53 1.53 24.24
CA ALA A 46 -0.15 2.68 23.43
C ALA A 46 0.10 2.27 21.97
N HIS A 47 -0.51 3.03 21.06
CA HIS A 47 -0.21 2.87 19.65
C HIS A 47 1.28 3.13 19.40
N LEU A 48 1.98 2.06 19.01
CA LEU A 48 3.39 2.11 18.66
C LEU A 48 3.64 3.04 17.46
N HIS A 49 2.63 3.19 16.61
CA HIS A 49 2.61 4.11 15.48
C HIS A 49 1.98 5.45 15.86
N THR A 50 2.62 6.55 15.45
CA THR A 50 2.07 7.91 15.60
C THR A 50 1.70 8.47 14.22
N PRO A 51 0.40 8.52 13.87
CA PRO A 51 -0.03 9.07 12.59
C PRO A 51 0.45 10.53 12.42
N GLY A 52 0.80 10.91 11.19
CA GLY A 52 1.37 12.22 10.85
C GLY A 52 2.89 12.34 11.00
N ARG A 53 3.53 11.55 11.87
CA ARG A 53 5.00 11.58 11.99
C ARG A 53 5.70 11.10 10.71
N GLU A 54 5.16 10.06 10.08
CA GLU A 54 5.69 9.53 8.81
C GLU A 54 5.61 10.54 7.69
N VAL A 55 4.45 11.20 7.56
CA VAL A 55 4.20 12.25 6.57
C VAL A 55 5.22 13.37 6.75
N ALA A 56 5.40 13.86 7.99
CA ALA A 56 6.36 14.91 8.30
C ALA A 56 7.82 14.50 8.00
N ILE A 57 8.19 13.22 8.22
CA ILE A 57 9.53 12.71 7.88
C ILE A 57 9.72 12.73 6.36
N VAL A 58 8.79 12.18 5.60
CA VAL A 58 8.87 12.10 4.13
C VAL A 58 8.90 13.49 3.51
N GLU A 59 8.00 14.39 3.91
CA GLU A 59 7.96 15.77 3.38
C GLU A 59 9.24 16.54 3.68
N ARG A 60 9.78 16.39 4.90
CA ARG A 60 11.06 17.00 5.26
C ARG A 60 12.19 16.49 4.36
N LEU A 61 12.27 15.18 4.12
CA LEU A 61 13.30 14.57 3.29
C LEU A 61 13.17 14.96 1.83
N MET A 62 11.95 14.99 1.28
CA MET A 62 11.68 15.46 -0.08
C MET A 62 12.12 16.91 -0.28
N ARG A 63 11.83 17.79 0.68
CA ARG A 63 12.27 19.19 0.63
C ARG A 63 13.78 19.36 0.75
N GLN A 64 14.45 18.46 1.46
CA GLN A 64 15.90 18.51 1.67
C GLN A 64 16.70 17.84 0.56
N ASN A 65 16.05 17.07 -0.33
CA ASN A 65 16.72 16.30 -1.37
C ASN A 65 17.27 17.21 -2.48
N PRO A 66 18.60 17.39 -2.59
CA PRO A 66 19.18 18.19 -3.66
C PRO A 66 19.33 17.40 -4.98
N GLY A 67 18.95 16.12 -5.00
CA GLY A 67 19.31 15.16 -6.04
C GLY A 67 20.72 14.57 -5.81
N PRO A 68 21.17 13.64 -6.66
CA PRO A 68 20.53 13.15 -7.89
C PRO A 68 19.45 12.09 -7.66
N PHE A 69 19.19 11.66 -6.42
CA PHE A 69 18.13 10.71 -6.13
C PHE A 69 16.74 11.31 -6.45
N PRO A 70 15.83 10.58 -7.13
CA PRO A 70 14.51 11.10 -7.50
C PRO A 70 13.65 11.41 -6.26
N SER A 71 13.11 12.62 -6.18
CA SER A 71 12.31 13.06 -5.02
C SER A 71 11.03 12.24 -4.84
N GLU A 72 10.42 11.78 -5.92
CA GLU A 72 9.27 10.90 -5.94
C GLU A 72 9.55 9.50 -5.37
N ALA A 73 10.81 9.04 -5.44
CA ALA A 73 11.22 7.74 -4.89
C ALA A 73 11.47 7.77 -3.38
N ILE A 74 11.58 8.95 -2.75
CA ILE A 74 11.81 9.07 -1.30
C ILE A 74 10.64 8.47 -0.52
N ARG A 75 9.40 8.76 -0.93
CA ARG A 75 8.21 8.24 -0.25
C ARG A 75 8.15 6.70 -0.23
N PRO A 76 8.24 5.98 -1.37
CA PRO A 76 8.19 4.51 -1.34
C PRO A 76 9.39 3.90 -0.59
N VAL A 77 10.61 4.44 -0.75
CA VAL A 77 11.78 3.93 -0.01
C VAL A 77 11.60 4.06 1.50
N TYR A 78 11.22 5.25 1.97
CA TYR A 78 11.05 5.47 3.40
C TYR A 78 9.81 4.76 3.96
N ARG A 79 8.76 4.55 3.16
CA ARG A 79 7.63 3.70 3.55
C ARG A 79 8.12 2.28 3.88
N GLU A 80 8.93 1.66 3.02
CA GLU A 80 9.43 0.31 3.30
C GLU A 80 10.38 0.28 4.49
N ILE A 81 11.24 1.28 4.65
CA ILE A 81 12.09 1.41 5.85
C ILE A 81 11.22 1.48 7.12
N MET A 82 10.15 2.27 7.10
CA MET A 82 9.23 2.42 8.23
C MET A 82 8.45 1.13 8.48
N SER A 83 7.92 0.49 7.44
CA SER A 83 7.20 -0.79 7.50
C SER A 83 8.08 -1.89 8.13
N ALA A 84 9.31 -2.05 7.65
CA ALA A 84 10.27 -3.01 8.18
C ALA A 84 10.70 -2.70 9.62
N SER A 85 10.72 -1.42 10.01
CA SER A 85 11.04 -1.05 11.39
C SER A 85 9.88 -1.31 12.35
N LEU A 86 8.64 -1.08 11.91
CA LEU A 86 7.44 -1.30 12.71
C LEU A 86 7.21 -2.79 12.97
N SER A 87 7.56 -3.66 12.02
CA SER A 87 7.44 -5.12 12.21
C SER A 87 8.33 -5.64 13.34
N LEU A 88 9.44 -4.95 13.65
CA LEU A 88 10.30 -5.27 14.82
C LEU A 88 9.59 -5.05 16.15
N GLU A 89 8.60 -4.16 16.20
CA GLU A 89 7.83 -3.89 17.42
C GLU A 89 6.58 -4.79 17.53
N GLY A 90 6.22 -5.47 16.44
CA GLY A 90 5.10 -6.39 16.31
C GLY A 90 4.46 -6.32 14.92
N THR A 91 4.02 -7.46 14.39
CA THR A 91 3.34 -7.55 13.09
C THR A 91 2.08 -6.67 13.09
N GLN A 92 1.95 -5.83 12.08
CA GLN A 92 0.72 -5.07 11.84
C GLN A 92 -0.27 -5.99 11.11
N THR A 93 -1.45 -6.21 11.65
CA THR A 93 -2.52 -6.97 10.99
C THR A 93 -3.55 -6.02 10.39
N ILE A 94 -3.82 -6.16 9.09
CA ILE A 94 -4.69 -5.27 8.33
C ILE A 94 -5.80 -6.09 7.65
N ALA A 95 -7.04 -5.84 8.07
CA ALA A 95 -8.22 -6.33 7.35
C ALA A 95 -8.49 -5.47 6.12
N TYR A 96 -8.89 -6.09 5.02
CA TYR A 96 -9.30 -5.39 3.81
C TYR A 96 -10.40 -6.16 3.07
N LEU A 97 -11.21 -5.45 2.28
CA LEU A 97 -12.18 -6.08 1.38
C LEU A 97 -11.46 -6.90 0.30
N GLY A 98 -11.53 -8.23 0.45
CA GLY A 98 -10.87 -9.18 -0.41
C GLY A 98 -11.55 -9.37 -1.77
N PRO A 99 -11.05 -10.31 -2.60
CA PRO A 99 -9.92 -11.22 -2.35
C PRO A 99 -8.52 -10.56 -2.45
N PRO A 100 -7.42 -11.31 -2.26
CA PRO A 100 -6.08 -10.80 -2.57
C PRO A 100 -5.96 -10.27 -4.00
N ALA A 101 -5.11 -9.25 -4.15
CA ALA A 101 -4.85 -8.51 -5.38
C ALA A 101 -6.00 -7.62 -5.90
N THR A 102 -7.05 -7.37 -5.11
CA THR A 102 -8.00 -6.27 -5.37
C THR A 102 -7.32 -4.91 -5.22
N PHE A 103 -7.96 -3.84 -5.73
CA PHE A 103 -7.47 -2.48 -5.50
C PHE A 103 -7.42 -2.09 -4.01
N THR A 104 -8.32 -2.62 -3.18
CA THR A 104 -8.27 -2.41 -1.72
C THR A 104 -7.06 -3.11 -1.11
N HIS A 105 -6.71 -4.32 -1.57
CA HIS A 105 -5.46 -4.99 -1.17
C HIS A 105 -4.24 -4.14 -1.53
N LEU A 106 -4.15 -3.69 -2.78
CA LEU A 106 -3.05 -2.86 -3.25
C LEU A 106 -2.98 -1.52 -2.49
N ALA A 107 -4.12 -0.93 -2.14
CA ALA A 107 -4.20 0.29 -1.35
C ALA A 107 -3.67 0.07 0.08
N ALA A 108 -4.02 -1.07 0.69
CA ALA A 108 -3.48 -1.46 1.99
C ALA A 108 -1.96 -1.62 1.93
N MET A 109 -1.43 -2.35 0.94
CA MET A 109 0.00 -2.51 0.71
C MET A 109 0.69 -1.17 0.48
N ARG A 110 0.07 -0.27 -0.30
CA ARG A 110 0.62 1.06 -0.57
C ARG A 110 0.73 1.92 0.69
N LYS A 111 -0.16 1.73 1.67
CA LYS A 111 -0.20 2.48 2.93
C LYS A 111 0.75 1.90 3.98
N PHE A 112 0.74 0.58 4.16
CA PHE A 112 1.39 -0.09 5.29
C PHE A 112 2.72 -0.79 4.93
N GLY A 113 3.05 -0.90 3.63
CA GLY A 113 4.28 -1.53 3.14
C GLY A 113 4.26 -3.06 3.20
N GLU A 114 5.31 -3.72 2.73
CA GLU A 114 5.29 -5.18 2.52
C GLU A 114 5.41 -6.01 3.81
N SER A 115 5.91 -5.42 4.90
CA SER A 115 6.20 -6.17 6.14
C SER A 115 4.98 -6.41 7.03
N ALA A 116 3.79 -6.02 6.58
CA ALA A 116 2.54 -6.19 7.32
C ALA A 116 1.78 -7.44 6.88
N GLU A 117 0.88 -7.92 7.73
CA GLU A 117 0.01 -9.06 7.45
C GLU A 117 -1.35 -8.59 6.95
N TYR A 118 -1.73 -9.02 5.74
CA TYR A 118 -2.95 -8.61 5.06
C TYR A 118 -3.98 -9.73 5.07
N ILE A 119 -5.11 -9.51 5.73
CA ILE A 119 -6.19 -10.50 5.89
C ILE A 119 -7.39 -10.10 5.04
N PRO A 120 -7.74 -10.86 3.98
CA PRO A 120 -8.93 -10.60 3.20
C PRO A 120 -10.18 -10.96 4.01
N VAL A 121 -11.19 -10.09 3.95
CA VAL A 121 -12.54 -10.36 4.47
C VAL A 121 -13.59 -10.17 3.37
N ASN A 122 -14.80 -10.66 3.61
CA ASN A 122 -15.84 -10.78 2.57
C ASN A 122 -16.72 -9.53 2.42
N SER A 123 -16.68 -8.60 3.37
CA SER A 123 -17.47 -7.37 3.31
C SER A 123 -16.78 -6.20 4.02
N ILE A 124 -17.21 -4.97 3.68
CA ILE A 124 -16.75 -3.75 4.37
C ILE A 124 -17.12 -3.83 5.85
N LYS A 125 -18.32 -4.31 6.17
CA LYS A 125 -18.75 -4.55 7.56
C LYS A 125 -17.79 -5.48 8.30
N ASP A 126 -17.33 -6.56 7.67
CA ASP A 126 -16.38 -7.48 8.30
C ASP A 126 -15.06 -6.78 8.64
N VAL A 127 -14.61 -5.81 7.83
CA VAL A 127 -13.41 -5.01 8.14
C VAL A 127 -13.60 -4.24 9.45
N PHE A 128 -14.74 -3.58 9.64
CA PHE A 128 -15.08 -2.88 10.88
C PHE A 128 -15.14 -3.87 12.06
N ASP A 129 -15.87 -4.97 11.87
CA ASP A 129 -16.10 -6.04 12.84
C ASP A 129 -14.81 -6.75 13.33
N GLU A 130 -13.78 -6.83 12.48
CA GLU A 130 -12.45 -7.36 12.82
C GLU A 130 -11.64 -6.38 13.66
N VAL A 131 -11.69 -5.09 13.34
CA VAL A 131 -10.93 -4.05 14.04
C VAL A 131 -11.58 -3.70 15.37
N GLU A 132 -12.91 -3.54 15.43
CA GLU A 132 -13.65 -3.25 16.66
C GLU A 132 -13.45 -4.31 17.74
N ARG A 133 -13.35 -5.57 17.34
CA ARG A 133 -13.12 -6.70 18.25
C ARG A 133 -11.65 -6.90 18.59
N GLY A 134 -10.76 -6.05 18.09
CA GLY A 134 -9.32 -6.10 18.35
C GLY A 134 -8.61 -7.32 17.74
N ARG A 135 -9.24 -8.02 16.80
CA ARG A 135 -8.61 -9.12 16.06
C ARG A 135 -7.62 -8.61 15.02
N MET A 136 -7.94 -7.46 14.42
CA MET A 136 -7.07 -6.77 13.48
C MET A 136 -6.71 -5.39 14.02
N ARG A 137 -5.48 -4.96 13.76
CA ARG A 137 -4.99 -3.67 14.24
C ARG A 137 -5.51 -2.51 13.40
N PHE A 138 -5.63 -2.72 12.09
CA PHE A 138 -6.16 -1.72 11.16
C PHE A 138 -7.14 -2.37 10.17
N GLY A 139 -7.99 -1.52 9.59
CA GLY A 139 -8.88 -1.86 8.49
C GLY A 139 -8.68 -0.89 7.34
N VAL A 140 -8.73 -1.40 6.11
CA VAL A 140 -8.72 -0.57 4.89
C VAL A 140 -10.04 -0.78 4.15
N VAL A 141 -10.76 0.34 3.97
CA VAL A 141 -12.08 0.38 3.35
C VAL A 141 -12.10 1.46 2.27
N PRO A 142 -12.81 1.25 1.15
CA PRO A 142 -13.01 2.29 0.16
C PRO A 142 -14.03 3.31 0.67
N ILE A 143 -13.76 4.60 0.50
CA ILE A 143 -14.66 5.69 0.91
C ILE A 143 -15.19 6.50 -0.27
N GLU A 144 -14.41 6.60 -1.35
CA GLU A 144 -14.78 7.33 -2.56
C GLU A 144 -14.09 6.72 -3.78
N ASN A 145 -14.82 6.63 -4.89
CA ASN A 145 -14.34 6.24 -6.20
C ASN A 145 -14.60 7.37 -7.21
N SER A 146 -13.66 7.61 -8.13
CA SER A 146 -13.79 8.68 -9.14
C SER A 146 -14.93 8.48 -10.15
N THR A 147 -15.45 7.25 -10.27
CA THR A 147 -16.53 6.90 -11.22
C THR A 147 -17.92 6.92 -10.58
N GLU A 148 -18.06 6.36 -9.38
CA GLU A 148 -19.34 6.14 -8.70
C GLU A 148 -19.57 7.11 -7.54
N GLY A 149 -18.57 7.93 -7.22
CA GLY A 149 -18.58 8.84 -6.09
C GLY A 149 -18.39 8.11 -4.77
N VAL A 150 -19.07 8.60 -3.75
CA VAL A 150 -18.89 8.18 -2.36
C VAL A 150 -19.44 6.76 -2.12
N VAL A 151 -18.68 5.95 -1.39
CA VAL A 151 -19.12 4.64 -0.92
C VAL A 151 -19.94 4.82 0.35
N ASN A 152 -21.24 5.12 0.19
CA ASN A 152 -22.15 5.45 1.30
C ASN A 152 -22.14 4.39 2.41
N HIS A 153 -22.08 3.11 2.05
CA HIS A 153 -22.05 2.02 3.04
C HIS A 153 -20.90 2.14 4.04
N THR A 154 -19.71 2.56 3.59
CA THR A 154 -18.56 2.82 4.47
C THR A 154 -18.84 3.99 5.41
N LEU A 155 -19.45 5.06 4.90
CA LEU A 155 -19.79 6.23 5.71
C LEU A 155 -20.85 5.90 6.77
N ASP A 156 -21.87 5.13 6.40
CA ASP A 156 -22.91 4.68 7.33
C ASP A 156 -22.30 3.86 8.48
N LEU A 157 -21.37 2.96 8.18
CA LEU A 157 -20.66 2.18 9.21
C LEU A 157 -19.84 3.07 10.16
N PHE A 158 -19.24 4.16 9.67
CA PHE A 158 -18.51 5.10 10.54
C PHE A 158 -19.44 5.89 11.49
N VAL A 159 -20.73 6.05 11.17
CA VAL A 159 -21.67 6.75 12.07
C VAL A 159 -21.91 5.94 13.34
N ASP A 160 -22.02 4.62 13.21
CA ASP A 160 -22.36 3.71 14.32
C ASP A 160 -21.12 3.08 14.99
N SER A 161 -19.94 3.21 14.38
CA SER A 161 -18.70 2.60 14.85
C SER A 161 -17.91 3.53 15.78
N PRO A 162 -17.27 3.00 16.85
CA PRO A 162 -16.32 3.76 17.67
C PRO A 162 -14.93 3.91 17.00
N LEU A 163 -14.71 3.33 15.81
CA LEU A 163 -13.43 3.38 15.13
C LEU A 163 -13.08 4.78 14.65
N LEU A 164 -11.78 5.09 14.65
CA LEU A 164 -11.24 6.37 14.20
C LEU A 164 -10.49 6.22 12.87
N ILE A 165 -10.60 7.25 12.03
CA ILE A 165 -9.83 7.32 10.79
C ILE A 165 -8.37 7.61 11.13
N TYR A 166 -7.52 6.61 10.90
CA TYR A 166 -6.08 6.71 11.14
C TYR A 166 -5.34 7.45 10.01
N GLY A 167 -5.83 7.34 8.77
CA GLY A 167 -5.33 8.11 7.64
C GLY A 167 -5.87 7.58 6.31
N GLU A 168 -5.51 8.26 5.23
CA GLU A 168 -5.98 7.98 3.87
C GLU A 168 -4.87 7.47 2.95
N VAL A 169 -5.29 6.88 1.83
CA VAL A 169 -4.43 6.48 0.70
C VAL A 169 -5.21 6.64 -0.60
N MET A 170 -4.61 7.33 -1.57
CA MET A 170 -5.13 7.42 -2.93
C MET A 170 -4.49 6.33 -3.79
N MET A 171 -5.33 5.54 -4.46
CA MET A 171 -4.90 4.53 -5.43
C MET A 171 -5.41 4.92 -6.82
N GLU A 172 -4.46 5.07 -7.75
CA GLU A 172 -4.80 5.19 -9.17
C GLU A 172 -5.22 3.82 -9.70
N ILE A 173 -6.35 3.79 -10.39
CA ILE A 173 -6.95 2.56 -10.92
C ILE A 173 -6.53 2.41 -12.37
N SER A 174 -5.67 1.43 -12.62
CA SER A 174 -5.22 1.05 -13.96
C SER A 174 -5.58 -0.39 -14.24
N HIS A 175 -6.49 -0.59 -15.19
CA HIS A 175 -6.88 -1.92 -15.66
C HIS A 175 -5.87 -2.47 -16.65
N HIS A 176 -5.57 -3.75 -16.52
CA HIS A 176 -4.65 -4.46 -17.40
C HIS A 176 -5.39 -5.62 -18.07
N PHE A 177 -5.27 -5.71 -19.39
CA PHE A 177 -5.79 -6.86 -20.14
C PHE A 177 -4.78 -8.01 -20.06
N LEU A 178 -5.20 -9.14 -19.49
CA LEU A 178 -4.39 -10.33 -19.30
C LEU A 178 -4.99 -11.50 -20.09
N SER A 179 -4.16 -12.22 -20.83
CA SER A 179 -4.60 -13.39 -21.61
C SER A 179 -3.49 -14.44 -21.70
N LYS A 180 -3.91 -15.71 -21.80
CA LYS A 180 -3.02 -16.83 -22.17
C LYS A 180 -2.85 -16.96 -23.69
N ALA A 181 -3.69 -16.28 -24.46
CA ALA A 181 -3.57 -16.24 -25.90
C ALA A 181 -2.30 -15.46 -26.29
N SER A 182 -1.60 -15.94 -27.31
CA SER A 182 -0.41 -15.26 -27.85
C SER A 182 -0.79 -14.03 -28.70
N LYS A 183 -2.02 -13.98 -29.20
CA LYS A 183 -2.55 -12.87 -29.97
C LYS A 183 -3.95 -12.50 -29.52
N LEU A 184 -4.32 -11.25 -29.77
CA LEU A 184 -5.63 -10.71 -29.40
C LEU A 184 -6.78 -11.35 -30.19
N GLU A 185 -6.53 -11.72 -31.45
CA GLU A 185 -7.49 -12.41 -32.34
C GLU A 185 -7.92 -13.80 -31.83
N ASP A 186 -7.12 -14.42 -30.96
CA ASP A 186 -7.40 -15.74 -30.39
C ASP A 186 -8.26 -15.68 -29.12
N VAL A 187 -8.58 -14.47 -28.62
CA VAL A 187 -9.40 -14.28 -27.43
C VAL A 187 -10.86 -14.61 -27.75
N LYS A 188 -11.45 -15.53 -26.96
CA LYS A 188 -12.81 -16.03 -27.19
C LYS A 188 -13.87 -15.47 -26.25
N VAL A 189 -13.45 -15.02 -25.07
CA VAL A 189 -14.32 -14.46 -24.04
C VAL A 189 -13.46 -13.62 -23.10
N VAL A 190 -14.01 -12.49 -22.65
CA VAL A 190 -13.40 -11.63 -21.63
C VAL A 190 -14.17 -11.79 -20.32
N TYR A 191 -13.46 -12.05 -19.23
CA TYR A 191 -14.03 -12.16 -17.88
C TYR A 191 -13.56 -10.99 -17.03
N SER A 192 -14.48 -10.32 -16.33
CA SER A 192 -14.12 -9.32 -15.31
C SER A 192 -15.32 -8.90 -14.47
N HIS A 193 -15.07 -8.10 -13.43
CA HIS A 193 -16.11 -7.46 -12.64
C HIS A 193 -16.90 -6.43 -13.48
N PRO A 194 -18.24 -6.30 -13.29
CA PRO A 194 -19.07 -5.35 -14.03
C PRO A 194 -18.52 -3.91 -14.06
N HIS A 195 -17.95 -3.44 -12.94
CA HIS A 195 -17.36 -2.09 -12.87
C HIS A 195 -16.10 -1.95 -13.73
N ALA A 196 -15.24 -2.97 -13.78
CA ALA A 196 -14.05 -2.96 -14.63
C ALA A 196 -14.44 -3.01 -16.12
N ILE A 197 -15.45 -3.82 -16.47
CA ILE A 197 -16.03 -3.86 -17.82
C ILE A 197 -16.55 -2.48 -18.22
N ALA A 198 -17.32 -1.83 -17.35
CA ALA A 198 -17.89 -0.52 -17.62
C ALA A 198 -16.80 0.55 -17.85
N GLN A 199 -15.73 0.53 -17.04
CA GLN A 199 -14.60 1.45 -17.18
C GLN A 199 -13.73 1.18 -18.42
N CYS A 200 -13.66 -0.08 -18.89
CA CYS A 200 -12.90 -0.48 -20.06
C CYS A 200 -13.71 -0.55 -21.37
N ARG A 201 -15.00 -0.16 -21.35
CA ARG A 201 -15.94 -0.31 -22.48
C ARG A 201 -15.37 0.17 -23.82
N ASN A 202 -14.87 1.40 -23.89
CA ASN A 202 -14.36 1.98 -25.13
C ASN A 202 -13.20 1.16 -25.73
N TRP A 203 -12.31 0.66 -24.86
CA TRP A 203 -11.20 -0.17 -25.30
C TRP A 203 -11.69 -1.54 -25.79
N LEU A 204 -12.63 -2.17 -25.08
CA LEU A 204 -13.22 -3.45 -25.46
C LEU A 204 -13.99 -3.36 -26.79
N GLU A 205 -14.81 -2.33 -26.97
CA GLU A 205 -15.56 -2.11 -28.22
C GLU A 205 -14.63 -1.82 -29.41
N THR A 206 -13.50 -1.15 -29.18
CA THR A 206 -12.53 -0.83 -30.24
C THR A 206 -11.70 -2.05 -30.65
N ASN A 207 -11.24 -2.84 -29.68
CA ASN A 207 -10.23 -3.87 -29.90
C ASN A 207 -10.80 -5.30 -29.98
N LEU A 208 -11.95 -5.55 -29.34
CA LEU A 208 -12.58 -6.86 -29.20
C LEU A 208 -14.10 -6.81 -29.46
N PRO A 209 -14.58 -6.15 -30.54
CA PRO A 209 -16.01 -5.87 -30.74
C PRO A 209 -16.91 -7.12 -30.85
N ALA A 210 -16.35 -8.26 -31.27
CA ALA A 210 -17.08 -9.50 -31.47
C ALA A 210 -16.87 -10.52 -30.35
N VAL A 211 -16.07 -10.19 -29.33
CA VAL A 211 -15.75 -11.11 -28.25
C VAL A 211 -16.79 -10.96 -27.13
N PRO A 212 -17.47 -12.05 -26.72
CA PRO A 212 -18.41 -12.00 -25.61
C PRO A 212 -17.72 -11.63 -24.29
N ILE A 213 -18.45 -10.91 -23.45
CA ILE A 213 -18.01 -10.52 -22.11
C ILE A 213 -18.85 -11.30 -21.09
N ALA A 214 -18.18 -11.89 -20.10
CA ALA A 214 -18.79 -12.58 -18.98
C ALA A 214 -18.42 -11.85 -17.67
N GLU A 215 -19.42 -11.65 -16.82
CA GLU A 215 -19.25 -10.99 -15.52
C GLU A 215 -18.81 -11.99 -14.46
N GLU A 216 -17.82 -11.61 -13.66
CA GLU A 216 -17.31 -12.37 -12.52
C GLU A 216 -17.35 -11.49 -11.26
N PRO A 217 -17.48 -12.08 -10.05
CA PRO A 217 -17.63 -11.31 -8.81
C PRO A 217 -16.35 -10.57 -8.36
N SER A 218 -15.17 -10.95 -8.85
CA SER A 218 -13.89 -10.31 -8.54
C SER A 218 -12.83 -10.62 -9.59
#